data_AF-A0A3Q0RPQ9-F1
#
_entry.id   AF-A0A3Q0RPQ9-F1
#
_cell.length_a   1.000
_cell.length_b   1.000
_cell.length_c   1.000
_cell.angle_alpha   90.00
_cell.angle_beta   90.00
_cell.angle_gamma   90.00
#
_symmetry.space_group_name_H-M   'P 1'
#
loop_
_entity.id
_entity.type
_entity.pdbx_description
1 polymer ?
#
loop_
_entity_poly.entity_id
_entity_poly.type
_entity_poly.pdbx_seq_one_letter_code
_entity_poly.pdbx_strand_id
1 'polypeptide(L)'
;FNTTPTILILLVFLGKNPLIPKCRCLKNSKRVNPSLITDVQVFRPRPYCNKTEVIVTLKDGAKRCLDPEANSTKAALLQRMKQMRSGHKMTVSPQTSTASATASATASATASATASATVPKLL
;
A
#
# COMPACT_ATOMS: atom_id res chain seq x y z
N PHE A 1 26.32 -18.71 33.62
CA PHE A 1 24.96 -19.25 33.45
C PHE A 1 24.06 -18.11 32.97
N ASN A 2 23.39 -18.23 31.82
CA ASN A 2 22.50 -17.23 31.17
C ASN A 2 23.08 -16.18 30.20
N THR A 3 24.27 -16.40 29.62
CA THR A 3 24.74 -15.60 28.45
C THR A 3 24.14 -16.06 27.12
N THR A 4 23.68 -17.31 27.03
CA THR A 4 23.01 -17.86 25.85
C THR A 4 21.69 -17.16 25.50
N PRO A 5 20.76 -16.86 26.44
CA PRO A 5 19.55 -16.10 26.11
C PRO A 5 19.87 -14.64 25.73
N THR A 6 20.85 -13.99 26.37
CA THR A 6 21.19 -12.59 26.04
C THR A 6 21.85 -12.45 24.67
N ILE A 7 22.73 -13.38 24.28
CA ILE A 7 23.32 -13.45 22.94
C ILE A 7 22.22 -13.70 21.90
N LEU A 8 21.30 -14.63 22.15
CA LEU A 8 20.19 -14.92 21.24
C LEU A 8 19.27 -13.71 21.05
N ILE A 9 18.94 -13.02 22.14
CA ILE A 9 18.12 -11.80 22.11
C ILE A 9 18.81 -10.69 21.29
N LEU A 10 20.13 -10.48 21.47
CA LEU A 10 20.90 -9.50 20.72
C LEU A 10 20.92 -9.80 19.21
N LEU A 11 21.05 -11.07 18.83
CA LEU A 11 21.01 -11.51 17.43
C LEU A 11 19.63 -11.27 16.78
N VAL A 12 18.54 -11.45 17.53
CA VAL A 12 17.17 -11.17 17.05
C VAL A 12 16.93 -9.67 16.85
N PHE A 13 17.47 -8.81 17.72
CA PHE A 13 17.36 -7.36 17.56
C PHE A 13 18.18 -6.81 16.39
N LEU A 14 19.40 -7.32 16.18
CA LEU A 14 20.27 -6.93 15.07
C LEU A 14 19.86 -7.56 13.72
N GLY A 15 19.15 -8.69 13.74
CA GLY A 15 18.70 -9.41 12.55
C GLY A 15 17.44 -8.84 11.89
N LYS A 16 16.80 -7.81 12.47
CA LYS A 16 15.64 -7.14 11.87
C LYS A 16 16.11 -6.10 10.85
N ASN A 17 16.37 -6.54 9.62
CA ASN A 17 16.41 -5.60 8.50
C ASN A 17 15.00 -5.00 8.33
N PRO A 18 14.81 -3.68 8.51
CA PRO A 18 13.53 -3.07 8.19
C PRO A 18 13.32 -3.21 6.68
N LEU A 19 12.38 -4.08 6.28
CA LEU A 19 11.89 -4.10 4.91
C LEU A 19 11.26 -2.74 4.62
N ILE A 20 12.01 -1.84 4.00
CA ILE A 20 11.51 -0.53 3.57
C ILE A 20 10.35 -0.79 2.60
N PRO A 21 9.10 -0.47 2.99
CA PRO A 21 7.96 -0.76 2.14
C PRO A 21 8.00 0.17 0.93
N LYS A 22 7.94 -0.40 -0.28
CA LYS A 22 7.93 0.35 -1.54
C LYS A 22 6.60 0.20 -2.28
N CYS A 23 6.31 1.18 -3.13
CA CYS A 23 5.24 1.08 -4.12
C CYS A 23 5.46 -0.18 -4.99
N ARG A 24 4.37 -0.79 -5.46
CA ARG A 24 4.42 -1.93 -6.40
C ARG A 24 4.96 -1.47 -7.74
N CYS A 25 4.65 -0.24 -8.12
CA CYS A 25 5.09 0.45 -9.31
C CYS A 25 6.13 1.51 -8.93
N LEU A 26 7.39 1.28 -9.32
CA LEU A 26 8.45 2.28 -9.19
C LEU A 26 8.45 3.27 -10.37
N LYS A 27 8.06 2.79 -11.56
CA LYS A 27 7.96 3.57 -12.79
C LYS A 27 6.75 3.13 -13.58
N ASN A 28 6.07 4.09 -14.18
CA ASN A 28 4.97 3.84 -15.10
C ASN A 28 5.54 3.52 -16.48
N SER A 29 5.03 2.47 -17.11
CA SER A 29 5.35 2.15 -18.49
C SER A 29 4.70 3.14 -19.45
N LYS A 30 5.35 3.37 -20.59
CA LYS A 30 4.76 4.10 -21.72
C LYS A 30 3.49 3.39 -22.22
N ARG A 31 2.72 4.12 -23.02
CA ARG A 31 1.44 3.71 -23.65
C ARG A 31 1.40 2.22 -24.01
N VAL A 32 0.42 1.51 -23.44
CA VAL A 32 0.11 0.11 -23.76
C VAL A 32 -1.09 0.06 -24.70
N ASN A 33 -1.10 -0.87 -25.66
CA ASN A 33 -2.23 -1.06 -26.55
C ASN A 33 -3.39 -1.75 -25.80
N PRO A 34 -4.59 -1.14 -25.70
CA PRO A 34 -5.70 -1.71 -24.95
C PRO A 34 -6.15 -3.10 -25.42
N SER A 35 -5.97 -3.43 -26.71
CA SER A 35 -6.35 -4.73 -27.27
C SER A 35 -5.49 -5.90 -26.81
N LEU A 36 -4.31 -5.61 -26.23
CA LEU A 36 -3.41 -6.61 -25.66
C LEU A 36 -3.68 -6.83 -24.17
N ILE A 37 -4.58 -6.07 -23.54
CA ILE A 37 -4.81 -6.13 -22.10
C ILE A 37 -5.84 -7.23 -21.81
N THR A 38 -5.46 -8.17 -20.95
CA THR A 38 -6.32 -9.26 -20.48
C THR A 38 -6.89 -8.94 -19.09
N ASP A 39 -6.09 -8.31 -18.22
CA ASP A 39 -6.52 -7.96 -16.87
C ASP A 39 -6.02 -6.55 -16.47
N VAL A 40 -6.78 -5.89 -15.61
CA VAL A 40 -6.56 -4.54 -15.09
C VAL A 40 -6.87 -4.56 -13.60
N GLN A 41 -5.87 -4.29 -12.77
CA GLN A 41 -5.99 -4.21 -11.32
C GLN A 41 -5.67 -2.78 -10.87
N VAL A 42 -6.56 -2.22 -10.06
CA VAL A 42 -6.41 -0.86 -9.51
C VAL A 42 -6.18 -0.98 -8.00
N PHE A 43 -5.07 -0.40 -7.53
CA PHE A 43 -4.70 -0.37 -6.13
C PHE A 43 -4.80 1.05 -5.59
N ARG A 44 -5.55 1.21 -4.50
CA ARG A 44 -5.68 2.47 -3.78
C ARG A 44 -4.35 2.82 -3.06
N PRO A 45 -4.13 4.11 -2.75
CA PRO A 45 -3.03 4.55 -1.91
C PRO A 45 -2.93 3.75 -0.61
N ARG A 46 -1.71 3.38 -0.23
CA ARG A 46 -1.37 2.67 1.02
C ARG A 46 -0.54 3.57 1.93
N PRO A 47 -0.44 3.29 3.25
CA PRO A 47 0.33 4.13 4.18
C PRO A 47 1.79 4.37 3.77
N TYR A 48 2.38 3.45 3.02
CA TYR A 48 3.76 3.52 2.51
C TYR A 48 3.85 3.88 1.02
N CYS A 49 2.73 4.08 0.34
CA CYS A 49 2.68 4.48 -1.06
C CYS A 49 1.42 5.30 -1.30
N ASN A 50 1.56 6.63 -1.34
CA ASN A 50 0.44 7.56 -1.48
C ASN A 50 -0.15 7.65 -2.90
N LYS A 51 0.37 6.87 -3.86
CA LYS A 51 -0.07 6.90 -5.25
C LYS A 51 -1.10 5.80 -5.51
N THR A 52 -2.08 6.10 -6.34
CA THR A 52 -2.94 5.06 -6.94
C THR A 52 -2.13 4.30 -7.98
N GLU A 53 -2.11 2.97 -7.91
CA GLU A 53 -1.33 2.14 -8.83
C GLU A 53 -2.29 1.37 -9.74
N VAL A 54 -2.11 1.46 -11.06
CA VAL A 54 -2.87 0.64 -12.01
C VAL A 54 -1.91 -0.35 -12.66
N ILE A 55 -2.16 -1.64 -12.45
CA ILE A 55 -1.35 -2.71 -13.01
C ILE A 55 -2.18 -3.46 -14.03
N VAL A 56 -1.69 -3.55 -15.26
CA VAL A 56 -2.33 -4.30 -16.34
C VAL A 56 -1.54 -5.56 -16.63
N THR A 57 -2.24 -6.63 -16.93
CA THR A 57 -1.67 -7.88 -17.44
C THR A 57 -2.00 -7.98 -18.91
N LEU A 58 -0.98 -8.09 -19.75
CA LEU A 58 -1.13 -8.26 -21.18
C LEU A 58 -1.35 -9.74 -21.55
N LYS A 59 -1.72 -10.01 -22.80
CA LYS A 59 -1.93 -11.36 -23.35
C LYS A 59 -0.71 -12.27 -23.28
N ASP A 60 0.49 -11.69 -23.29
CA ASP A 60 1.77 -12.37 -23.09
C ASP A 60 2.04 -12.71 -21.61
N GLY A 61 1.13 -12.35 -20.69
CA GLY A 61 1.29 -12.50 -19.25
C GLY A 61 2.14 -11.40 -18.61
N ALA A 62 2.67 -10.45 -19.39
CA ALA A 62 3.50 -9.38 -18.87
C ALA A 62 2.67 -8.41 -18.02
N LYS A 63 3.18 -8.07 -16.84
CA LYS A 63 2.59 -7.06 -15.96
C LYS A 63 3.22 -5.70 -16.20
N ARG A 64 2.40 -4.69 -16.38
CA ARG A 64 2.83 -3.32 -16.68
C ARG A 64 2.11 -2.32 -15.78
N CYS A 65 2.86 -1.38 -15.24
CA CYS A 65 2.33 -0.28 -14.45
C CYS A 65 1.87 0.85 -15.40
N LEU A 66 0.61 1.24 -15.31
CA LEU A 66 0.08 2.39 -16.03
C LEU A 66 -0.06 3.58 -15.09
N ASP A 67 0.02 4.78 -15.65
CA ASP A 67 -0.19 6.03 -14.93
C ASP A 67 -1.69 6.29 -14.76
N PRO A 68 -2.23 6.39 -13.53
CA PRO A 68 -3.65 6.60 -13.28
C PRO A 68 -4.22 7.84 -13.99
N GLU A 69 -3.41 8.88 -14.23
CA GLU A 69 -3.85 10.12 -14.85
C GLU A 69 -3.71 10.10 -16.38
N ALA A 70 -2.94 9.14 -16.92
CA ALA A 70 -2.72 9.04 -18.36
C ALA A 70 -3.98 8.54 -19.12
N ASN A 71 -4.19 9.11 -20.31
CA ASN A 71 -5.26 8.70 -21.23
C ASN A 71 -5.18 7.20 -21.62
N SER A 72 -3.98 6.61 -21.60
CA SER A 72 -3.80 5.18 -21.88
C SER A 72 -4.52 4.30 -20.85
N THR A 73 -4.58 4.72 -19.60
CA THR A 73 -5.25 3.99 -18.51
C THR A 73 -6.76 4.05 -18.66
N LYS A 74 -7.29 5.22 -19.04
CA LYS A 74 -8.71 5.39 -19.39
C LYS A 74 -9.09 4.47 -20.56
N ALA A 75 -8.26 4.43 -21.60
CA ALA A 75 -8.49 3.54 -22.75
C ALA A 75 -8.47 2.06 -22.37
N ALA A 76 -7.54 1.65 -21.49
CA ALA A 76 -7.48 0.29 -20.96
C ALA A 76 -8.75 -0.10 -20.18
N LEU A 77 -9.22 0.76 -19.27
CA LEU A 77 -10.46 0.53 -18.53
C LEU A 77 -11.68 0.45 -19.47
N LEU A 78 -11.81 1.40 -20.41
CA LEU A 78 -12.93 1.42 -21.36
C LEU A 78 -12.96 0.17 -22.23
N GLN A 79 -11.79 -0.28 -22.71
CA GLN A 79 -11.70 -1.51 -23.48
C GLN A 79 -12.14 -2.72 -22.66
N ARG A 80 -11.74 -2.79 -21.39
CA ARG A 80 -12.19 -3.84 -20.49
C ARG A 80 -13.70 -3.81 -20.27
N MET A 81 -14.29 -2.64 -20.10
CA MET A 81 -15.74 -2.48 -19.96
C MET A 81 -16.49 -2.95 -21.22
N LYS A 82 -15.94 -2.71 -22.41
CA LYS A 82 -16.51 -3.22 -23.67
C LYS A 82 -16.44 -4.76 -23.75
N GLN A 83 -15.34 -5.36 -23.31
CA GLN A 83 -15.15 -6.82 -23.32
C GLN A 83 -16.15 -7.53 -22.39
N MET A 84 -16.41 -6.96 -21.21
CA MET A 84 -17.40 -7.49 -20.26
C MET A 84 -18.83 -7.49 -20.80
N ARG A 85 -19.17 -6.55 -21.70
CA ARG A 85 -20.47 -6.51 -22.38
C ARG A 85 -20.62 -7.58 -23.48
N SER A 86 -19.52 -8.15 -23.97
CA SER A 86 -19.51 -9.10 -25.08
C SER A 86 -19.46 -10.58 -24.65
N GLY A 87 -19.64 -10.89 -23.37
CA GLY A 87 -19.79 -12.28 -22.90
C GLY A 87 -18.54 -13.15 -22.99
N HIS A 88 -17.36 -12.60 -23.26
CA HIS A 88 -16.12 -13.36 -23.15
C HIS A 88 -15.75 -13.53 -21.67
N LYS A 89 -15.80 -14.78 -21.19
CA LYS A 89 -15.51 -15.20 -19.82
C LYS A 89 -14.10 -14.74 -19.41
N MET A 90 -14.02 -13.65 -18.64
CA MET A 90 -12.78 -13.22 -18.01
C MET A 90 -12.90 -13.46 -16.50
N THR A 91 -11.99 -14.27 -15.95
CA THR A 91 -11.89 -14.50 -14.51
C THR A 91 -11.47 -13.20 -13.83
N VAL A 92 -12.44 -12.49 -13.27
CA VAL A 92 -12.18 -11.36 -12.37
C VAL A 92 -11.64 -11.97 -11.08
N SER A 93 -10.33 -11.84 -10.84
CA SER A 93 -9.76 -12.24 -9.55
C SER A 93 -10.38 -11.36 -8.47
N PRO A 94 -10.97 -11.93 -7.39
CA PRO A 94 -11.61 -11.15 -6.34
C PRO A 94 -10.63 -10.12 -5.77
N GLN A 95 -11.10 -8.90 -5.59
CA GLN A 95 -10.37 -7.88 -4.84
C GLN A 95 -10.10 -8.42 -3.43
N THR A 96 -8.83 -8.64 -3.08
CA THR A 96 -8.46 -8.87 -1.69
C THR A 96 -8.55 -7.54 -0.94
N SER A 97 -9.75 -7.22 -0.47
CA SER A 97 -9.97 -6.26 0.60
C SER A 97 -9.68 -6.98 1.91
N THR A 98 -8.41 -7.04 2.33
CA THR A 98 -8.09 -7.35 3.72
C THR A 98 -8.50 -6.13 4.54
N ALA A 99 -9.75 -6.10 4.97
CA ALA A 99 -10.17 -5.26 6.07
C ALA A 99 -9.38 -5.71 7.30
N SER A 100 -8.43 -4.89 7.75
CA SER A 100 -7.79 -5.10 9.03
C SER A 100 -8.78 -4.68 10.10
N ALA A 101 -9.62 -5.62 10.53
CA ALA A 101 -10.31 -5.54 11.80
C ALA A 101 -9.28 -5.85 12.89
N THR A 102 -8.92 -4.86 13.70
CA THR A 102 -8.63 -5.11 15.12
C THR A 102 -9.07 -3.89 15.89
N ALA A 103 -10.03 -4.16 16.77
CA ALA A 103 -10.74 -3.23 17.61
C ALA A 103 -9.82 -2.55 18.63
N SER A 104 -10.29 -1.37 19.03
CA SER A 104 -9.92 -0.61 20.22
C SER A 104 -9.77 -1.48 21.47
N ALA A 105 -8.73 -1.18 22.27
CA ALA A 105 -8.74 -1.36 23.71
C ALA A 105 -8.48 -0.01 24.37
N THR A 106 -9.18 0.19 25.47
CA THR A 106 -9.58 1.44 26.11
C THR A 106 -8.51 2.00 27.07
N ALA A 107 -8.52 3.34 27.20
CA ALA A 107 -8.03 4.23 28.26
C ALA A 107 -6.97 3.75 29.28
N SER A 108 -5.95 4.60 29.47
CA SER A 108 -5.61 5.11 30.81
C SER A 108 -4.93 6.48 30.66
N ALA A 109 -5.53 7.47 31.30
CA ALA A 109 -5.04 8.82 31.42
C ALA A 109 -3.81 8.88 32.34
N THR A 110 -2.80 9.66 31.97
CA THR A 110 -1.95 10.34 32.95
C THR A 110 -1.43 11.63 32.33
N ALA A 111 -2.19 12.71 32.53
CA ALA A 111 -1.69 14.06 32.36
C ALA A 111 -1.01 14.47 33.66
N SER A 112 0.20 15.03 33.58
CA SER A 112 0.65 16.15 34.42
C SER A 112 1.94 16.68 33.84
N ALA A 113 1.79 17.73 33.02
CA ALA A 113 2.85 18.64 32.64
C ALA A 113 3.17 19.54 33.84
N THR A 114 4.42 19.54 34.28
CA THR A 114 4.95 20.51 35.23
C THR A 114 5.48 21.71 34.45
N ALA A 115 4.74 22.81 34.47
CA ALA A 115 5.26 24.15 34.20
C ALA A 115 4.32 25.20 34.81
N SER A 116 4.82 26.00 35.75
CA SER A 116 4.97 27.45 35.56
C SER A 116 4.93 28.27 36.85
N ALA A 117 5.78 29.30 36.85
CA ALA A 117 5.62 30.62 37.47
C ALA A 117 5.74 30.77 39.00
N THR A 118 6.97 31.09 39.42
CA THR A 118 7.25 31.87 40.62
C THR A 118 6.86 33.34 40.39
N VAL A 119 6.02 33.88 41.28
CA VAL A 119 5.58 35.28 41.35
C VAL A 119 6.68 36.15 41.99
N PRO A 120 7.12 37.28 41.40
CA PRO A 120 7.83 38.29 42.16
C PRO A 120 6.85 39.18 42.94
N LYS A 121 7.13 39.32 44.22
CA LYS A 121 6.40 40.07 45.25
C LYS A 121 6.61 41.57 45.05
N LEU A 122 5.52 42.35 44.97
CA LEU A 122 5.54 43.80 45.18
C LEU A 122 5.63 44.09 46.68
N LEU A 123 6.68 44.79 47.11
CA LEU A 123 6.71 45.71 48.25
C LEU A 123 7.96 46.58 48.14
#